data_AF-A0A7J3BPP3-F1
#
_entry.id   AF-A0A7J3BPP3-F1
#
_cell.length_a   1.000
_cell.length_b   1.000
_cell.length_c   1.000
_cell.angle_alpha   90.00
_cell.angle_beta   90.00
_cell.angle_gamma   90.00
#
_symmetry.space_group_name_H-M   'P 1'
#
loop_
_entity.id
_entity.type
_entity.pdbx_description
1 polymer ?
#
loop_
_entity_poly.entity_id
_entity_poly.type
_entity_poly.pdbx_seq_one_letter_code
_entity_poly.pdbx_strand_id
1 'polypeptide(L)'
;MLIIIRGLPGTGKSTLSRKLAERLDAVHISSDNLRLKLVEKRTYSEREKMMVYEKMIENAVEFLRRNKNVILDATFYKMELLEKARKAAEELKKSCILVECILSEEKVKERIAQRDKNKDESEADFQVYKKVKSDFEEITEGHLFIDTSEQLESQVSKVLDYSKNFGGDGEAVDTHISQIYFVNGLVYKIKKPVRFTFLDFSTLEKRRFYCEEEVRLNKRLCPDIYLGVVKAMRHFGGYLFGEEGEEYAVKMKKMPAERQMDNLLARGEVTARDVEKIAEIIADFHQKIAVVRDKRYGNPELINTQVNDILNHIDAIDKATGLGDVVKAALNRCGDFYKKNKSLFAKRQESGFIKECHGDLHSANIVLAEKIYIFDCIEFNPDFRNIDVASEIAFMAMDLDAYEREDLSAVFINRYLGITKDKGASILLNYYKCYRANVRAKVAAIEYAQNPNVDSAKKITKYVNLMERYSKLLS
;
A
#
# COMPACT_ATOMS: atom_id res chain seq x y z
N MET A 1 3.17 -9.89 -16.20
CA MET A 1 3.75 -10.74 -15.14
C MET A 1 4.76 -11.71 -15.75
N LEU A 2 5.67 -12.23 -14.92
CA LEU A 2 6.56 -13.35 -15.23
C LEU A 2 6.05 -14.60 -14.53
N ILE A 3 5.97 -15.73 -15.23
CA ILE A 3 5.69 -17.04 -14.65
C ILE A 3 6.86 -17.96 -14.95
N ILE A 4 7.46 -18.53 -13.91
CA ILE A 4 8.51 -19.54 -14.02
C ILE A 4 7.85 -20.91 -13.83
N ILE A 5 7.92 -21.76 -14.86
CA ILE A 5 7.51 -23.17 -14.78
C ILE A 5 8.78 -24.01 -14.62
N ARG A 6 8.98 -24.56 -13.43
CA ARG A 6 10.10 -25.43 -13.05
C ARG A 6 9.68 -26.87 -12.81
N GLY A 7 10.67 -27.76 -12.67
CA GLY A 7 10.45 -29.19 -12.44
C GLY A 7 11.37 -30.08 -13.28
N LEU A 8 11.45 -31.35 -12.90
CA LEU A 8 12.37 -32.32 -13.52
C LEU A 8 12.01 -32.61 -15.00
N PRO A 9 12.95 -33.14 -15.80
CA PRO A 9 12.64 -33.63 -17.14
C PRO A 9 11.50 -34.66 -17.13
N GLY A 10 10.60 -34.59 -18.11
CA GLY A 10 9.47 -35.52 -18.21
C GLY A 10 8.25 -35.20 -17.32
N THR A 11 8.32 -34.21 -16.42
CA THR A 11 7.19 -33.84 -15.55
C THR A 11 6.09 -33.05 -16.26
N GLY A 12 6.20 -32.74 -17.55
CA GLY A 12 5.09 -32.11 -18.31
C GLY A 12 5.06 -30.58 -18.33
N LYS A 13 6.11 -29.90 -17.82
CA LYS A 13 6.28 -28.43 -17.86
C LYS A 13 5.86 -27.81 -19.20
N SER A 14 6.48 -28.23 -20.31
CA SER A 14 6.24 -27.64 -21.63
C SER A 14 4.82 -27.82 -22.16
N THR A 15 4.09 -28.83 -21.68
CA THR A 15 2.67 -28.98 -22.00
C THR A 15 1.84 -27.93 -21.25
N LEU A 16 2.11 -27.75 -19.94
CA LEU A 16 1.47 -26.72 -19.13
C LEU A 16 1.82 -25.31 -19.62
N SER A 17 3.10 -25.02 -19.87
CA SER A 17 3.59 -23.72 -20.33
C SER A 17 2.95 -23.27 -21.64
N ARG A 18 2.83 -24.16 -22.63
CA ARG A 18 2.17 -23.84 -23.91
C ARG A 18 0.70 -23.50 -23.69
N LYS A 19 -0.01 -24.30 -22.88
CA LYS A 19 -1.43 -24.06 -22.64
C LYS A 19 -1.68 -22.78 -21.85
N LEU A 20 -0.83 -22.47 -20.87
CA LEU A 20 -0.87 -21.20 -20.14
C LEU A 20 -0.55 -20.01 -21.05
N ALA A 21 0.40 -20.16 -21.97
CA ALA A 21 0.77 -19.10 -22.92
C ALA A 21 -0.42 -18.67 -23.77
N GLU A 22 -1.19 -19.64 -24.27
CA GLU A 22 -2.45 -19.39 -25.00
C GLU A 22 -3.47 -18.64 -24.13
N ARG A 23 -3.67 -19.08 -22.89
CA ARG A 23 -4.69 -18.52 -21.97
C ARG A 23 -4.37 -17.11 -21.49
N LEU A 24 -3.09 -16.78 -21.35
CA LEU A 24 -2.60 -15.52 -20.77
C LEU A 24 -2.12 -14.50 -21.80
N ASP A 25 -2.22 -14.80 -23.11
CA ASP A 25 -1.53 -14.06 -24.19
C ASP A 25 -0.05 -13.83 -23.82
N ALA A 26 0.62 -14.89 -23.38
CA ALA A 26 1.98 -14.81 -22.85
C ALA A 26 3.00 -15.34 -23.86
N VAL A 27 4.18 -14.73 -23.84
CA VAL A 27 5.33 -15.21 -24.60
C VAL A 27 5.94 -16.41 -23.88
N HIS A 28 5.92 -17.57 -24.53
CA HIS A 28 6.57 -18.80 -24.03
C HIS A 28 8.03 -18.84 -24.46
N ILE A 29 8.94 -18.84 -23.49
CA ILE A 29 10.37 -18.96 -23.70
C ILE A 29 10.85 -20.28 -23.08
N SER A 30 11.23 -21.23 -23.95
CA SER A 30 11.72 -22.54 -23.53
C SER A 30 13.25 -22.60 -23.59
N SER A 31 13.86 -23.10 -22.51
CA SER A 31 15.31 -23.34 -22.47
C SER A 31 15.78 -24.35 -23.53
N ASP A 32 14.95 -25.35 -23.87
CA ASP A 32 15.29 -26.34 -24.88
C ASP A 32 15.30 -25.73 -26.28
N ASN A 33 14.28 -24.94 -26.62
CA ASN A 33 14.22 -24.19 -27.89
C ASN A 33 15.35 -23.16 -28.03
N LEU A 34 15.76 -22.51 -26.93
CA LEU A 34 16.90 -21.60 -26.94
C LEU A 34 18.22 -22.35 -27.08
N ARG A 35 18.38 -23.50 -26.42
CA ARG A 35 19.58 -24.33 -26.53
C ARG A 35 19.80 -24.78 -27.98
N LEU A 36 18.73 -25.17 -28.69
CA LEU A 36 18.77 -25.51 -30.12
C LEU A 36 19.29 -24.38 -31.00
N LYS A 37 19.01 -23.12 -30.65
CA LYS A 37 19.41 -21.94 -31.44
C LYS A 37 20.81 -21.43 -31.10
N LEU A 38 21.27 -21.63 -29.86
CA LEU A 38 22.48 -21.00 -29.33
C LEU A 38 23.69 -21.94 -29.27
N VAL A 39 23.47 -23.26 -29.31
CA VAL A 39 24.52 -24.25 -29.06
C VAL A 39 24.64 -25.21 -30.24
N GLU A 40 25.73 -25.11 -31.00
CA GLU A 40 26.02 -26.00 -32.13
C GLU A 40 26.35 -27.43 -31.67
N LYS A 41 27.14 -27.58 -30.59
CA LYS A 41 27.52 -28.87 -30.02
C LYS A 41 27.20 -28.92 -28.52
N ARG A 42 26.28 -29.79 -28.15
CA ARG A 42 25.74 -29.90 -26.79
C ARG A 42 26.75 -30.60 -25.88
N THR A 43 27.20 -29.89 -24.87
CA THR A 43 28.11 -30.40 -23.83
C THR A 43 27.43 -30.48 -22.47
N TYR A 44 26.31 -29.76 -22.29
CA TYR A 44 25.61 -29.60 -21.01
C TYR A 44 26.53 -29.16 -19.87
N SER A 45 27.61 -28.45 -20.20
CA SER A 45 28.52 -27.84 -19.24
C SER A 45 27.79 -26.73 -18.45
N GLU A 46 28.25 -26.44 -17.23
CA GLU A 46 27.64 -25.35 -16.45
C GLU A 46 27.71 -24.01 -17.21
N ARG A 47 28.78 -23.75 -17.97
CA ARG A 47 28.91 -22.56 -18.82
C ARG A 47 27.80 -22.49 -19.89
N GLU A 48 27.53 -23.61 -20.56
CA GLU A 48 26.46 -23.71 -21.55
C GLU A 48 25.08 -23.48 -20.92
N LYS A 49 24.81 -24.11 -19.77
CA LYS A 49 23.56 -23.92 -19.03
C LYS A 49 23.37 -22.45 -18.67
N MET A 50 24.38 -21.83 -18.05
CA MET A 50 24.31 -20.42 -17.62
C MET A 50 24.04 -19.50 -18.80
N MET A 51 24.73 -19.68 -19.92
CA MET A 51 24.49 -18.91 -21.15
C MET A 51 23.04 -19.01 -21.64
N VAL A 52 22.44 -20.21 -21.60
CA VAL A 52 21.03 -20.39 -22.00
C VAL A 52 20.07 -19.70 -21.01
N TYR A 53 20.32 -19.81 -19.70
CA TYR A 53 19.49 -19.14 -18.68
C TYR A 53 19.60 -17.61 -18.75
N GLU A 54 20.81 -17.09 -18.92
CA GLU A 54 21.06 -15.65 -19.12
C GLU A 54 20.29 -15.17 -20.35
N LYS A 55 20.42 -15.86 -21.49
CA LYS A 55 19.69 -15.47 -22.70
C LYS A 55 18.17 -15.56 -22.53
N MET A 56 17.69 -16.55 -21.79
CA MET A 56 16.28 -16.73 -21.49
C MET A 56 15.72 -15.56 -20.65
N ILE A 57 16.46 -15.12 -19.63
CA ILE A 57 16.07 -13.98 -18.77
C ILE A 57 16.17 -12.67 -19.55
N GLU A 58 17.21 -12.47 -20.37
CA GLU A 58 17.33 -11.31 -21.27
C GLU A 58 16.10 -11.16 -22.18
N ASN A 59 15.71 -12.26 -22.83
CA ASN A 59 14.54 -12.27 -23.71
C ASN A 59 13.26 -11.97 -22.91
N ALA A 60 13.11 -12.53 -21.70
CA ALA A 60 11.97 -12.23 -20.84
C ALA A 60 11.88 -10.74 -20.51
N VAL A 61 13.01 -10.11 -20.15
CA VAL A 61 13.10 -8.67 -19.86
C VAL A 61 12.62 -7.82 -21.05
N GLU A 62 12.99 -8.17 -22.28
CA GLU A 62 12.55 -7.46 -23.48
C GLU A 62 11.01 -7.45 -23.62
N PHE A 63 10.37 -8.60 -23.43
CA PHE A 63 8.92 -8.72 -23.52
C PHE A 63 8.18 -8.11 -22.32
N LEU A 64 8.72 -8.25 -21.11
CA LEU A 64 8.15 -7.64 -19.90
C LEU A 64 8.15 -6.11 -19.99
N ARG A 65 9.20 -5.50 -20.56
CA ARG A 65 9.25 -4.04 -20.85
C ARG A 65 8.14 -3.60 -21.80
N ARG A 66 7.72 -4.47 -22.71
CA ARG A 66 6.59 -4.24 -23.63
C ARG A 66 5.22 -4.59 -23.01
N ASN A 67 5.16 -4.75 -21.68
CA ASN A 67 3.96 -5.15 -20.94
C ASN A 67 3.33 -6.48 -21.39
N LYS A 68 4.11 -7.39 -21.98
CA LYS A 68 3.65 -8.75 -22.28
C LYS A 68 3.84 -9.66 -21.07
N ASN A 69 2.93 -10.62 -20.92
CA ASN A 69 3.14 -11.73 -19.99
C ASN A 69 4.22 -12.65 -20.55
N VAL A 70 5.05 -13.22 -19.68
CA VAL A 70 6.13 -14.12 -20.10
C VAL A 70 6.09 -15.39 -19.26
N ILE A 71 6.27 -16.54 -19.92
CA ILE A 71 6.40 -17.85 -19.29
C ILE A 71 7.81 -18.38 -19.59
N LEU A 72 8.60 -18.59 -18.55
CA LEU A 72 9.89 -19.27 -18.64
C LEU A 72 9.70 -20.76 -18.36
N ASP A 73 10.05 -21.60 -19.32
CA ASP A 73 9.95 -23.05 -19.25
C ASP A 73 11.35 -23.66 -19.27
N ALA A 74 11.81 -24.06 -18.08
CA ALA A 74 13.10 -24.69 -17.89
C ALA A 74 13.09 -25.53 -16.61
N THR A 75 14.15 -26.30 -16.39
CA THR A 75 14.28 -27.04 -15.14
C THR A 75 14.41 -26.10 -13.94
N PHE A 76 15.13 -24.98 -14.06
CA PHE A 76 15.45 -24.07 -12.95
C PHE A 76 15.92 -24.81 -11.70
N TYR A 77 17.01 -25.56 -11.87
CA TYR A 77 17.55 -26.49 -10.87
C TYR A 77 18.24 -25.83 -9.67
N LYS A 78 18.50 -24.52 -9.72
CA LYS A 78 19.17 -23.75 -8.67
C LYS A 78 18.35 -22.54 -8.25
N MET A 79 18.34 -22.22 -6.96
CA MET A 79 17.70 -21.04 -6.40
C MET A 79 18.30 -19.74 -6.97
N GLU A 80 19.62 -19.71 -7.22
CA GLU A 80 20.29 -18.56 -7.84
C GLU A 80 19.67 -18.16 -9.21
N LEU A 81 19.23 -19.15 -10.00
CA LEU A 81 18.62 -18.89 -11.31
C LEU A 81 17.21 -18.33 -11.19
N LEU A 82 16.45 -18.82 -10.22
CA LEU A 82 15.12 -18.29 -9.88
C LEU A 82 15.24 -16.84 -9.42
N GLU A 83 16.18 -16.56 -8.53
CA GLU A 83 16.45 -15.22 -8.00
C GLU A 83 16.85 -14.22 -9.09
N LYS A 84 17.68 -14.63 -10.06
CA LYS A 84 18.02 -13.80 -11.22
C LYS A 84 16.78 -13.42 -12.03
N ALA A 85 15.90 -14.38 -12.29
CA ALA A 85 14.66 -14.13 -13.03
C ALA A 85 13.67 -13.25 -12.23
N ARG A 86 13.54 -13.48 -10.91
CA ARG A 86 12.71 -12.68 -10.00
C ARG A 86 13.15 -11.23 -9.96
N LYS A 87 14.45 -10.97 -9.72
CA LYS A 87 15.01 -9.62 -9.69
C LYS A 87 14.80 -8.88 -11.00
N ALA A 88 14.99 -9.56 -12.13
CA ALA A 88 14.73 -8.99 -13.45
C ALA A 88 13.27 -8.56 -13.65
N ALA A 89 12.29 -9.30 -13.09
CA ALA A 89 10.89 -8.90 -13.11
C ALA A 89 10.62 -7.73 -12.14
N GLU A 90 11.20 -7.76 -10.94
CA GLU A 90 11.02 -6.72 -9.91
C GLU A 90 11.56 -5.35 -10.35
N GLU A 91 12.73 -5.31 -10.99
CA GLU A 91 13.29 -4.07 -11.57
C GLU A 91 12.35 -3.42 -12.61
N LEU A 92 11.53 -4.23 -13.28
CA LEU A 92 10.52 -3.78 -14.24
C LEU A 92 9.15 -3.53 -13.60
N LYS A 93 9.06 -3.60 -12.27
CA LYS A 93 7.83 -3.54 -11.50
C LYS A 93 6.78 -4.56 -11.95
N LYS A 94 7.21 -5.81 -12.14
CA LYS A 94 6.36 -6.93 -12.55
C LYS A 94 6.36 -8.01 -11.48
N SER A 95 5.19 -8.60 -11.28
CA SER A 95 5.01 -9.82 -10.48
C SER A 95 5.78 -11.01 -11.10
N CYS A 96 6.33 -11.86 -10.23
CA CYS A 96 6.99 -13.11 -10.59
C CYS A 96 6.36 -14.27 -9.83
N ILE A 97 5.77 -15.24 -10.54
CA ILE A 97 5.13 -16.43 -9.98
C ILE A 97 5.99 -17.66 -10.25
N LEU A 98 6.22 -18.48 -9.24
CA LEU A 98 6.89 -19.77 -9.38
C LEU A 98 5.88 -20.92 -9.34
N VAL A 99 5.96 -21.79 -10.35
CA VAL A 99 5.16 -23.01 -10.45
C VAL A 99 6.10 -24.21 -10.62
N GLU A 100 5.98 -25.21 -9.76
CA GLU A 100 6.72 -26.46 -9.85
C GLU A 100 5.81 -27.60 -10.32
N CYS A 101 6.14 -28.17 -11.49
CA CYS A 101 5.48 -29.35 -12.02
C CYS A 101 6.05 -30.62 -11.39
N ILE A 102 5.22 -31.32 -10.62
CA ILE A 102 5.57 -32.58 -9.97
C ILE A 102 4.89 -33.77 -10.66
N LEU A 103 5.56 -34.92 -10.61
CA LEU A 103 5.07 -36.20 -11.08
C LEU A 103 5.86 -37.32 -10.39
N SER A 104 5.21 -38.45 -10.06
CA SER A 104 5.92 -39.60 -9.49
C SER A 104 6.99 -40.13 -10.44
N GLU A 105 8.12 -40.59 -9.89
CA GLU A 105 9.25 -41.07 -10.69
C GLU A 105 8.88 -42.24 -11.61
N GLU A 106 7.98 -43.12 -11.16
CA GLU A 106 7.43 -44.21 -11.97
C GLU A 106 6.73 -43.69 -13.23
N LYS A 107 5.84 -42.69 -13.08
CA LYS A 107 5.14 -42.05 -14.19
C LYS A 107 6.09 -41.24 -15.08
N VAL A 108 7.14 -40.63 -14.52
CA VAL A 108 8.18 -39.97 -15.32
C VAL A 108 8.91 -40.98 -16.20
N LYS A 109 9.29 -42.14 -15.63
CA LYS A 109 9.95 -43.22 -16.36
C LYS A 109 9.08 -43.74 -17.50
N GLU A 110 7.78 -43.93 -17.25
CA GLU A 110 6.81 -44.32 -18.28
C GLU A 110 6.69 -43.28 -19.39
N ARG A 111 6.58 -41.98 -19.04
CA ARG A 111 6.50 -40.88 -20.02
C ARG A 111 7.75 -40.77 -20.88
N ILE A 112 8.94 -40.90 -20.29
CA ILE A 112 10.21 -40.88 -21.03
C ILE A 112 10.28 -42.08 -21.98
N ALA A 113 9.94 -43.29 -21.50
CA ALA A 113 9.94 -44.50 -22.32
C ALA A 113 8.92 -44.46 -23.48
N GLN A 114 7.80 -43.75 -23.32
CA GLN A 114 6.82 -43.53 -24.40
C GLN A 114 7.29 -42.51 -25.43
N ARG A 115 8.07 -41.49 -25.02
CA ARG A 115 8.65 -40.48 -25.93
C ARG A 115 9.75 -41.05 -26.83
N ASP A 116 10.59 -41.93 -26.28
CA ASP A 116 11.62 -42.66 -27.05
C ASP A 116 11.00 -43.49 -28.20
N LYS A 117 9.76 -43.96 -28.03
CA LYS A 117 9.02 -44.69 -29.07
C LYS A 117 8.42 -43.80 -30.16
N ASN A 118 8.17 -42.52 -29.86
CA ASN A 118 7.46 -41.58 -30.75
C ASN A 118 8.39 -40.58 -31.49
N LYS A 119 9.73 -40.64 -31.29
CA LYS A 119 10.71 -39.71 -31.90
C LYS A 119 10.36 -38.22 -31.69
N ASP A 120 9.89 -37.86 -30.50
CA ASP A 120 9.66 -36.45 -30.13
C ASP A 120 10.95 -35.75 -29.68
N GLU A 121 11.08 -34.44 -29.97
CA GLU A 121 12.31 -33.63 -29.92
C GLU A 121 12.83 -33.26 -28.50
N SER A 122 12.91 -34.20 -27.55
CA SER A 122 13.53 -33.97 -26.22
C SER A 122 14.46 -35.12 -25.81
N GLU A 123 15.75 -34.82 -25.58
CA GLU A 123 16.88 -35.76 -25.43
C GLU A 123 17.02 -36.45 -24.06
N ALA A 124 16.09 -36.28 -23.12
CA ALA A 124 16.29 -36.74 -21.75
C ALA A 124 15.98 -38.24 -21.59
N ASP A 125 17.00 -39.10 -21.71
CA ASP A 125 16.92 -40.48 -21.22
C ASP A 125 16.76 -40.52 -19.68
N PHE A 126 16.43 -41.68 -19.13
CA PHE A 126 16.24 -41.82 -17.68
C PHE A 126 17.53 -41.57 -16.87
N GLN A 127 18.71 -41.63 -17.47
CA GLN A 127 19.99 -41.30 -16.81
C GLN A 127 20.16 -39.78 -16.67
N VAL A 128 19.76 -39.01 -17.68
CA VAL A 128 19.68 -37.55 -17.62
C VAL A 128 18.72 -37.11 -16.51
N TYR A 129 17.56 -37.76 -16.39
CA TYR A 129 16.63 -37.50 -15.28
C TYR A 129 17.31 -37.66 -13.92
N LYS A 130 18.02 -38.78 -13.69
CA LYS A 130 18.71 -39.03 -12.41
C LYS A 130 19.78 -37.98 -12.11
N LYS A 131 20.58 -37.60 -13.12
CA LYS A 131 21.61 -36.57 -12.97
C LYS A 131 21.01 -35.20 -12.68
N VAL A 132 19.94 -34.83 -13.37
CA VAL A 132 19.27 -33.54 -13.10
C VAL A 132 18.61 -33.55 -11.73
N LYS A 133 18.05 -34.69 -11.30
CA LYS A 133 17.46 -34.86 -9.97
C LYS A 133 18.48 -34.68 -8.84
N SER A 134 19.72 -35.16 -9.00
CA SER A 134 20.77 -34.95 -7.99
C SER A 134 21.18 -33.48 -7.85
N ASP A 135 21.07 -32.72 -8.94
CA ASP A 135 21.42 -31.29 -8.98
C ASP A 135 20.22 -30.37 -8.69
N PHE A 136 19.01 -30.93 -8.47
CA PHE A 136 17.77 -30.16 -8.33
C PHE A 136 17.58 -29.71 -6.89
N GLU A 137 17.80 -28.43 -6.63
CA GLU A 137 17.64 -27.84 -5.30
C GLU A 137 16.16 -27.80 -4.88
N GLU A 138 15.92 -28.23 -3.64
CA GLU A 138 14.65 -28.05 -2.94
C GLU A 138 14.45 -26.56 -2.64
N ILE A 139 13.24 -26.07 -2.90
CA ILE A 139 12.87 -24.67 -2.64
C ILE A 139 12.09 -24.62 -1.34
N THR A 140 12.67 -23.95 -0.36
CA THR A 140 12.08 -23.77 0.97
C THR A 140 11.01 -22.68 1.00
N GLU A 141 11.03 -21.75 0.04
CA GLU A 141 9.99 -20.73 -0.10
C GLU A 141 8.69 -21.31 -0.67
N GLY A 142 7.56 -20.82 -0.16
CA GLY A 142 6.24 -21.20 -0.66
C GLY A 142 6.11 -20.92 -2.16
N HIS A 143 5.58 -21.88 -2.92
CA HIS A 143 5.32 -21.72 -4.35
C HIS A 143 4.22 -22.69 -4.79
N LEU A 144 3.73 -22.55 -6.02
CA LEU A 144 2.63 -23.38 -6.50
C LEU A 144 3.13 -24.74 -7.00
N PHE A 145 2.74 -25.82 -6.35
CA PHE A 145 2.92 -27.17 -6.86
C PHE A 145 1.78 -27.58 -7.79
N ILE A 146 2.11 -28.16 -8.93
CA ILE A 146 1.15 -28.70 -9.89
C ILE A 146 1.43 -30.18 -10.10
N ASP A 147 0.51 -31.03 -9.63
CA ASP A 147 0.51 -32.45 -10.00
C ASP A 147 0.09 -32.60 -11.46
N THR A 148 1.08 -32.95 -12.28
CA THR A 148 0.88 -33.11 -13.72
C THR A 148 0.28 -34.47 -14.11
N SER A 149 -0.08 -35.30 -13.12
CA SER A 149 -0.89 -36.49 -13.32
C SER A 149 -2.39 -36.19 -13.48
N GLU A 150 -2.82 -34.99 -13.06
CA GLU A 150 -4.18 -34.49 -13.27
C GLU A 150 -4.43 -34.08 -14.73
N GLN A 151 -5.70 -33.80 -15.07
CA GLN A 151 -6.06 -33.25 -16.37
C GLN A 151 -5.44 -31.86 -16.60
N LEU A 152 -4.97 -31.59 -17.82
CA LEU A 152 -4.28 -30.34 -18.16
C LEU A 152 -5.10 -29.08 -17.83
N GLU A 153 -6.41 -29.10 -18.06
CA GLU A 153 -7.27 -27.95 -17.74
C GLU A 153 -7.39 -27.69 -16.22
N SER A 154 -7.34 -28.74 -15.38
CA SER A 154 -7.25 -28.59 -13.92
C SER A 154 -5.96 -27.87 -13.53
N GLN A 155 -4.84 -28.32 -14.10
CA GLN A 155 -3.51 -27.72 -13.87
C GLN A 155 -3.50 -26.23 -14.25
N VAL A 156 -4.03 -25.90 -15.43
CA VAL A 156 -4.14 -24.52 -15.92
C VAL A 156 -5.01 -23.68 -15.00
N SER A 157 -6.18 -24.17 -14.58
CA SER A 157 -7.08 -23.44 -13.68
C SER A 157 -6.39 -23.10 -12.36
N LYS A 158 -5.66 -24.06 -11.77
CA LYS A 158 -4.91 -23.84 -10.52
C LYS A 158 -3.89 -22.69 -10.65
N VAL A 159 -3.14 -22.64 -11.75
CA VAL A 159 -2.17 -21.55 -11.98
C VAL A 159 -2.88 -20.21 -12.18
N LEU A 160 -3.99 -20.18 -12.92
CA LEU A 160 -4.77 -18.96 -13.12
C LEU A 160 -5.37 -18.46 -11.80
N ASP A 161 -5.95 -19.32 -10.98
CA ASP A 161 -6.55 -18.95 -9.70
C ASP A 161 -5.50 -18.52 -8.67
N TYR A 162 -4.32 -19.15 -8.69
CA TYR A 162 -3.17 -18.69 -7.93
C TYR A 162 -2.76 -17.27 -8.36
N SER A 163 -2.60 -17.02 -9.65
CA SER A 163 -2.25 -15.69 -10.18
C SER A 163 -3.29 -14.62 -9.83
N LYS A 164 -4.56 -15.02 -9.63
CA LYS A 164 -5.62 -14.07 -9.28
C LYS A 164 -5.51 -13.50 -7.87
N ASN A 165 -4.85 -14.24 -6.97
CA ASN A 165 -4.72 -13.88 -5.55
C ASN A 165 -3.27 -13.58 -5.13
N PHE A 166 -2.35 -13.58 -6.09
CA PHE A 166 -0.93 -13.34 -5.84
C PHE A 166 -0.58 -11.86 -6.02
N GLY A 167 -0.08 -11.22 -4.96
CA GLY A 167 0.53 -9.90 -5.03
C GLY A 167 2.04 -10.01 -5.11
N GLY A 168 2.62 -9.67 -6.25
CA GLY A 168 4.07 -9.71 -6.45
C GLY A 168 4.78 -8.50 -5.86
N ASP A 169 5.96 -8.71 -5.28
CA ASP A 169 6.78 -7.66 -4.66
C ASP A 169 7.15 -6.54 -5.65
N GLY A 170 7.39 -6.89 -6.93
CA GLY A 170 7.68 -5.90 -7.98
C GLY A 170 6.55 -4.89 -8.22
N GLU A 171 5.30 -5.25 -7.92
CA GLU A 171 4.13 -4.39 -8.12
C GLU A 171 3.67 -3.74 -6.80
N ALA A 172 4.34 -4.02 -5.69
CA ALA A 172 3.99 -3.49 -4.38
C ALA A 172 4.41 -2.02 -4.24
N VAL A 173 3.64 -1.27 -3.45
CA VAL A 173 3.98 0.09 -3.02
C VAL A 173 4.33 0.07 -1.54
N ASP A 174 5.57 0.44 -1.23
CA ASP A 174 6.05 0.58 0.13
C ASP A 174 5.68 1.93 0.74
N THR A 175 5.12 1.90 1.94
CA THR A 175 5.01 3.07 2.82
C THR A 175 5.93 2.90 4.03
N HIS A 176 5.98 3.91 4.91
CA HIS A 176 6.76 3.85 6.15
C HIS A 176 6.33 2.69 7.07
N ILE A 177 5.06 2.29 7.04
CA ILE A 177 4.48 1.34 8.01
C ILE A 177 3.74 0.17 7.36
N SER A 178 3.64 0.12 6.03
CA SER A 178 2.88 -0.90 5.31
C SER A 178 3.45 -1.19 3.92
N GLN A 179 3.06 -2.32 3.36
CA GLN A 179 3.22 -2.70 1.96
C GLN A 179 1.85 -2.86 1.33
N ILE A 180 1.66 -2.27 0.14
CA ILE A 180 0.37 -2.24 -0.55
C ILE A 180 0.50 -3.01 -1.86
N TYR A 181 -0.28 -4.07 -2.02
CA TYR A 181 -0.29 -4.93 -3.21
C TYR A 181 -1.57 -4.70 -4.01
N PHE A 182 -1.45 -4.58 -5.33
CA PHE A 182 -2.58 -4.37 -6.24
C PHE A 182 -2.82 -5.63 -7.07
N VAL A 183 -3.94 -6.31 -6.87
CA VAL A 183 -4.21 -7.61 -7.49
C VAL A 183 -5.64 -7.64 -8.04
N ASN A 184 -5.80 -7.69 -9.36
CA ASN A 184 -7.09 -7.84 -10.05
C ASN A 184 -8.23 -6.91 -9.56
N GLY A 185 -7.92 -5.61 -9.42
CA GLY A 185 -8.89 -4.61 -8.96
C GLY A 185 -9.11 -4.58 -7.44
N LEU A 186 -8.40 -5.43 -6.71
CA LEU A 186 -8.31 -5.41 -5.25
C LEU A 186 -6.98 -4.82 -4.80
N VAL A 187 -6.94 -4.39 -3.55
CA VAL A 187 -5.77 -3.89 -2.87
C VAL A 187 -5.63 -4.61 -1.54
N TYR A 188 -4.40 -5.02 -1.21
CA TYR A 188 -4.07 -5.69 0.03
C TYR A 188 -2.99 -4.89 0.76
N LYS A 189 -3.25 -4.50 2.01
CA LYS A 189 -2.30 -3.74 2.83
C LYS A 189 -1.78 -4.63 3.95
N ILE A 190 -0.51 -5.01 3.87
CA ILE A 190 0.23 -5.71 4.92
C ILE A 190 0.93 -4.67 5.79
N LYS A 191 0.83 -4.78 7.11
CA LYS A 191 1.53 -3.89 8.05
C LYS A 191 2.97 -4.36 8.25
N LYS A 192 3.94 -3.45 8.24
CA LYS A 192 5.36 -3.79 8.46
C LYS A 192 5.61 -4.08 9.95
N PRO A 193 6.55 -4.98 10.30
CA PRO A 193 6.88 -5.31 11.69
C PRO A 193 7.75 -4.22 12.34
N VAL A 194 7.18 -3.03 12.53
CA VAL A 194 7.88 -1.83 13.01
C VAL A 194 7.38 -1.39 14.38
N ARG A 195 8.22 -0.66 15.13
CA ARG A 195 7.85 -0.05 16.42
C ARG A 195 8.41 1.38 16.49
N PHE A 196 7.49 2.34 16.59
CA PHE A 196 7.74 3.76 16.78
C PHE A 196 7.16 4.23 18.13
N THR A 197 7.44 5.47 18.51
CA THR A 197 6.91 6.06 19.76
C THR A 197 5.39 6.18 19.78
N PHE A 198 4.75 6.27 18.61
CA PHE A 198 3.32 6.45 18.43
C PHE A 198 2.59 5.22 17.89
N LEU A 199 3.31 4.14 17.58
CA LEU A 199 2.77 2.97 16.88
C LEU A 199 3.61 1.72 17.14
N ASP A 200 2.95 0.57 17.36
CA ASP A 200 3.63 -0.72 17.54
C ASP A 200 2.95 -1.84 16.73
N PHE A 201 3.62 -2.27 15.66
CA PHE A 201 3.27 -3.40 14.80
C PHE A 201 4.26 -4.57 14.92
N SER A 202 5.05 -4.61 16.01
CA SER A 202 6.16 -5.56 16.17
C SER A 202 5.74 -7.03 16.16
N THR A 203 4.57 -7.36 16.72
CA THR A 203 4.07 -8.74 16.80
C THR A 203 2.93 -8.98 15.83
N LEU A 204 2.74 -10.24 15.44
CA LEU A 204 1.68 -10.66 14.54
C LEU A 204 0.28 -10.35 15.12
N GLU A 205 0.09 -10.52 16.42
CA GLU A 205 -1.16 -10.22 17.12
C GLU A 205 -1.50 -8.74 17.04
N LYS A 206 -0.49 -7.86 17.21
CA LYS A 206 -0.67 -6.41 17.06
C LYS A 206 -1.05 -6.06 15.62
N ARG A 207 -0.36 -6.64 14.62
CA ARG A 207 -0.69 -6.40 13.21
C ARG A 207 -2.10 -6.85 12.87
N ARG A 208 -2.51 -8.03 13.33
CA ARG A 208 -3.89 -8.50 13.21
C ARG A 208 -4.88 -7.51 13.81
N PHE A 209 -4.67 -7.12 15.08
CA PHE A 209 -5.54 -6.19 15.79
C PHE A 209 -5.70 -4.87 15.02
N TYR A 210 -4.60 -4.29 14.53
CA TYR A 210 -4.67 -3.04 13.78
C TYR A 210 -5.23 -3.19 12.37
N CYS A 211 -5.10 -4.36 11.71
CA CYS A 211 -5.82 -4.65 10.48
C CYS A 211 -7.34 -4.68 10.73
N GLU A 212 -7.77 -5.29 11.83
CA GLU A 212 -9.19 -5.32 12.24
C GLU A 212 -9.70 -3.91 12.59
N GLU A 213 -8.91 -3.11 13.32
CA GLU A 213 -9.24 -1.70 13.62
C GLU A 213 -9.32 -0.84 12.37
N GLU A 214 -8.41 -0.99 11.40
CA GLU A 214 -8.45 -0.25 10.14
C GLU A 214 -9.75 -0.55 9.38
N VAL A 215 -10.15 -1.82 9.29
CA VAL A 215 -11.42 -2.22 8.68
C VAL A 215 -12.60 -1.65 9.46
N ARG A 216 -12.62 -1.77 10.79
CA ARG A 216 -13.71 -1.26 11.64
C ARG A 216 -13.90 0.23 11.44
N LEU A 217 -12.81 1.00 11.49
CA LEU A 217 -12.85 2.45 11.43
C LEU A 217 -13.23 2.97 10.04
N ASN A 218 -12.67 2.38 8.99
CA ASN A 218 -12.91 2.86 7.64
C ASN A 218 -14.24 2.40 7.05
N LYS A 219 -14.81 1.26 7.49
CA LYS A 219 -16.16 0.85 7.07
C LYS A 219 -17.26 1.86 7.42
N ARG A 220 -17.01 2.77 8.37
CA ARG A 220 -17.98 3.82 8.78
C ARG A 220 -18.25 4.83 7.67
N LEU A 221 -17.25 5.12 6.83
CA LEU A 221 -17.34 6.07 5.71
C LEU A 221 -17.14 5.40 4.34
N CYS A 222 -16.57 4.20 4.32
CA CYS A 222 -16.26 3.42 3.11
C CYS A 222 -16.64 1.92 3.23
N PRO A 223 -17.90 1.58 3.55
CA PRO A 223 -18.31 0.19 3.82
C PRO A 223 -18.09 -0.76 2.64
N ASP A 224 -18.22 -0.26 1.41
CA ASP A 224 -18.11 -1.10 0.20
C ASP A 224 -16.67 -1.22 -0.34
N ILE A 225 -15.74 -0.45 0.23
CA ILE A 225 -14.31 -0.47 -0.14
C ILE A 225 -13.56 -1.43 0.76
N TYR A 226 -13.74 -1.36 2.07
CA TYR A 226 -13.03 -2.21 3.03
C TYR A 226 -13.75 -3.55 3.18
N LEU A 227 -13.22 -4.61 2.57
CA LEU A 227 -13.88 -5.90 2.47
C LEU A 227 -13.65 -6.78 3.69
N GLY A 228 -12.52 -6.62 4.39
CA GLY A 228 -12.21 -7.38 5.60
C GLY A 228 -10.72 -7.56 5.81
N VAL A 229 -10.37 -8.44 6.74
CA VAL A 229 -9.01 -8.92 6.96
C VAL A 229 -8.88 -10.31 6.39
N VAL A 230 -7.81 -10.57 5.64
CA VAL A 230 -7.44 -11.88 5.11
C VAL A 230 -6.06 -12.28 5.60
N LYS A 231 -5.69 -13.55 5.41
CA LYS A 231 -4.32 -13.98 5.64
C LYS A 231 -3.48 -13.81 4.37
N ALA A 232 -2.18 -13.70 4.58
CA ALA A 232 -1.16 -13.61 3.54
C ALA A 232 -0.09 -14.66 3.83
N MET A 233 0.16 -15.52 2.85
CA MET A 233 1.22 -16.53 2.89
C MET A 233 2.39 -16.03 2.06
N ARG A 234 3.60 -16.01 2.62
CA ARG A 234 4.80 -15.63 1.86
C ARG A 234 5.08 -16.69 0.82
N HIS A 235 5.18 -16.26 -0.44
CA HIS A 235 5.51 -17.12 -1.56
C HIS A 235 6.66 -16.48 -2.35
N PHE A 236 7.31 -17.27 -3.20
CA PHE A 236 8.41 -16.80 -4.04
C PHE A 236 8.01 -15.55 -4.82
N GLY A 237 8.67 -14.43 -4.53
CA GLY A 237 8.44 -13.13 -5.18
C GLY A 237 7.16 -12.38 -4.77
N GLY A 238 6.52 -12.73 -3.65
CA GLY A 238 5.35 -11.99 -3.19
C GLY A 238 4.56 -12.67 -2.08
N TYR A 239 3.25 -12.38 -2.05
CA TYR A 239 2.30 -12.98 -1.13
C TYR A 239 1.11 -13.56 -1.86
N LEU A 240 0.68 -14.75 -1.43
CA LEU A 240 -0.62 -15.31 -1.78
C LEU A 240 -1.64 -14.89 -0.72
N PHE A 241 -2.72 -14.23 -1.12
CA PHE A 241 -3.76 -13.76 -0.21
C PHE A 241 -4.95 -14.74 -0.16
N GLY A 242 -5.38 -15.11 1.04
CA GLY A 242 -6.46 -16.09 1.22
C GLY A 242 -6.86 -16.33 2.68
N GLU A 243 -7.31 -17.55 2.96
CA GLU A 243 -7.75 -17.98 4.30
C GLU A 243 -6.59 -18.52 5.16
N GLU A 244 -5.50 -18.90 4.50
CA GLU A 244 -4.28 -19.43 5.09
C GLU A 244 -3.12 -18.45 4.93
N GLY A 245 -2.15 -18.53 5.83
CA GLY A 245 -1.00 -17.65 5.85
C GLY A 245 -0.52 -17.33 7.25
N GLU A 246 0.70 -16.80 7.30
CA GLU A 246 1.42 -16.42 8.52
C GLU A 246 1.33 -14.93 8.84
N GLU A 247 0.80 -14.13 7.91
CA GLU A 247 0.61 -12.68 8.04
C GLU A 247 -0.86 -12.30 7.79
N TYR A 248 -1.26 -11.08 8.18
CA TYR A 248 -2.58 -10.51 7.92
C TYR A 248 -2.51 -9.33 6.96
N ALA A 249 -3.52 -9.20 6.12
CA ALA A 249 -3.69 -8.08 5.21
C ALA A 249 -5.10 -7.50 5.28
N VAL A 250 -5.21 -6.17 5.20
CA VAL A 250 -6.50 -5.51 4.94
C VAL A 250 -6.82 -5.67 3.46
N LYS A 251 -7.96 -6.29 3.14
CA LYS A 251 -8.46 -6.46 1.77
C LYS A 251 -9.45 -5.35 1.45
N MET A 252 -9.20 -4.62 0.37
CA MET A 252 -10.06 -3.52 -0.08
C MET A 252 -10.21 -3.47 -1.60
N LYS A 253 -11.25 -2.78 -2.09
CA LYS A 253 -11.39 -2.50 -3.53
C LYS A 253 -10.46 -1.37 -3.95
N LYS A 254 -9.89 -1.47 -5.15
CA LYS A 254 -9.11 -0.38 -5.73
C LYS A 254 -10.01 0.81 -6.04
N MET A 255 -9.59 1.98 -5.60
CA MET A 255 -10.23 3.26 -5.93
C MET A 255 -9.49 3.95 -7.08
N PRO A 256 -10.17 4.77 -7.90
CA PRO A 256 -9.56 5.54 -8.98
C PRO A 256 -8.64 6.63 -8.42
N ALA A 257 -7.32 6.41 -8.50
CA ALA A 257 -6.31 7.32 -7.93
C ALA A 257 -6.35 8.72 -8.57
N GLU A 258 -6.68 8.79 -9.85
CA GLU A 258 -6.85 10.03 -10.62
C GLU A 258 -8.04 10.90 -10.16
N ARG A 259 -8.91 10.34 -9.33
CA ARG A 259 -10.07 10.99 -8.69
C ARG A 259 -9.84 11.29 -7.20
N GLN A 260 -8.64 11.04 -6.67
CA GLN A 260 -8.27 11.53 -5.33
C GLN A 260 -8.35 13.06 -5.31
N MET A 261 -8.92 13.61 -4.23
CA MET A 261 -9.34 15.01 -4.18
C MET A 261 -8.15 15.98 -4.20
N ASP A 262 -6.99 15.59 -3.69
CA ASP A 262 -5.74 16.36 -3.79
C ASP A 262 -5.29 16.53 -5.25
N ASN A 263 -5.35 15.46 -6.05
CA ASN A 263 -5.08 15.51 -7.49
C ASN A 263 -6.09 16.42 -8.21
N LEU A 264 -7.37 16.37 -7.83
CA LEU A 264 -8.41 17.23 -8.40
C LEU A 264 -8.25 18.69 -7.98
N LEU A 265 -7.86 18.96 -6.73
CA LEU A 265 -7.56 20.32 -6.25
C LEU A 265 -6.40 20.93 -7.01
N ALA A 266 -5.32 20.16 -7.22
CA ALA A 266 -4.17 20.60 -8.01
C ALA A 266 -4.52 20.95 -9.46
N ARG A 267 -5.56 20.32 -10.03
CA ARG A 267 -6.08 20.64 -11.37
C ARG A 267 -7.22 21.67 -11.38
N GLY A 268 -7.65 22.17 -10.22
CA GLY A 268 -8.77 23.11 -10.10
C GLY A 268 -10.15 22.49 -10.40
N GLU A 269 -10.27 21.17 -10.32
CA GLU A 269 -11.49 20.42 -10.72
C GLU A 269 -12.50 20.22 -9.58
N VAL A 270 -12.16 20.59 -8.35
CA VAL A 270 -13.07 20.48 -7.20
C VAL A 270 -14.02 21.67 -7.13
N THR A 271 -15.32 21.38 -7.05
CA THR A 271 -16.39 22.38 -7.01
C THR A 271 -16.91 22.63 -5.59
N ALA A 272 -17.60 23.76 -5.39
CA ALA A 272 -18.30 24.05 -4.13
C ALA A 272 -19.32 22.95 -3.78
N ARG A 273 -20.02 22.40 -4.76
CA ARG A 273 -21.00 21.33 -4.56
C ARG A 273 -20.36 20.03 -4.06
N ASP A 274 -19.16 19.69 -4.52
CA ASP A 274 -18.43 18.52 -4.02
C ASP A 274 -18.12 18.71 -2.53
N VAL A 275 -17.65 19.90 -2.16
CA VAL A 275 -17.28 20.24 -0.79
C VAL A 275 -18.50 20.33 0.14
N GLU A 276 -19.64 20.83 -0.33
CA GLU A 276 -20.91 20.80 0.41
C GLU A 276 -21.33 19.38 0.76
N LYS A 277 -21.24 18.44 -0.20
CA LYS A 277 -21.55 17.03 0.04
C LYS A 277 -20.59 16.38 1.03
N ILE A 278 -19.30 16.71 0.97
CA ILE A 278 -18.32 16.24 1.98
C ILE A 278 -18.73 16.77 3.37
N ALA A 279 -19.07 18.05 3.49
CA ALA A 279 -19.52 18.65 4.75
C ALA A 279 -20.78 17.97 5.30
N GLU A 280 -21.73 17.61 4.44
CA GLU A 280 -22.94 16.86 4.80
C GLU A 280 -22.62 15.46 5.34
N ILE A 281 -21.76 14.70 4.64
CA ILE A 281 -21.32 13.36 5.05
C ILE A 281 -20.64 13.44 6.42
N ILE A 282 -19.73 14.41 6.60
CA ILE A 282 -18.97 14.57 7.85
C ILE A 282 -19.86 15.05 8.99
N ALA A 283 -20.83 15.95 8.74
CA ALA A 283 -21.79 16.37 9.75
C ALA A 283 -22.66 15.19 10.23
N ASP A 284 -23.21 14.40 9.30
CA ASP A 284 -23.99 13.19 9.62
C ASP A 284 -23.15 12.15 10.38
N PHE A 285 -21.92 11.90 9.91
CA PHE A 285 -20.96 11.03 10.57
C PHE A 285 -20.71 11.47 12.03
N HIS A 286 -20.38 12.75 12.24
CA HIS A 286 -20.13 13.28 13.59
C HIS A 286 -21.35 13.21 14.48
N GLN A 287 -22.56 13.37 13.96
CA GLN A 287 -23.78 13.26 14.76
C GLN A 287 -24.05 11.82 15.22
N LYS A 288 -23.66 10.81 14.42
CA LYS A 288 -23.94 9.38 14.69
C LYS A 288 -22.85 8.66 15.49
N ILE A 289 -21.59 9.05 15.35
CA ILE A 289 -20.49 8.37 16.06
C ILE A 289 -20.53 8.59 17.56
N ALA A 290 -20.02 7.60 18.30
CA ALA A 290 -20.01 7.57 19.75
C ALA A 290 -19.18 8.72 20.34
N VAL A 291 -19.69 9.25 21.45
CA VAL A 291 -18.97 10.19 22.31
C VAL A 291 -17.91 9.44 23.09
N VAL A 292 -16.68 9.95 23.09
CA VAL A 292 -15.59 9.44 23.92
C VAL A 292 -15.68 10.11 25.29
N ARG A 293 -15.97 9.30 26.33
CA ARG A 293 -16.15 9.78 27.72
C ARG A 293 -14.88 9.74 28.57
N ASP A 294 -13.84 9.08 28.08
CA ASP A 294 -12.54 9.06 28.74
C ASP A 294 -11.92 10.48 28.74
N LYS A 295 -11.77 11.05 29.94
CA LYS A 295 -11.30 12.42 30.17
C LYS A 295 -9.84 12.66 29.77
N ARG A 296 -9.09 11.61 29.40
CA ARG A 296 -7.76 11.77 28.79
C ARG A 296 -7.86 12.46 27.43
N TYR A 297 -8.93 12.22 26.67
CA TYR A 297 -9.15 12.79 25.35
C TYR A 297 -9.86 14.14 25.42
N GLY A 298 -9.46 15.08 24.55
CA GLY A 298 -10.00 16.44 24.58
C GLY A 298 -9.57 17.24 25.81
N ASN A 299 -8.57 16.76 26.57
CA ASN A 299 -8.02 17.49 27.70
C ASN A 299 -7.38 18.81 27.21
N PRO A 300 -7.78 19.98 27.74
CA PRO A 300 -7.31 21.28 27.26
C PRO A 300 -5.79 21.46 27.38
N GLU A 301 -5.18 21.00 28.48
CA GLU A 301 -3.72 21.08 28.70
C GLU A 301 -2.93 20.22 27.70
N LEU A 302 -3.44 19.01 27.41
CA LEU A 302 -2.83 18.11 26.45
C LEU A 302 -2.92 18.68 25.03
N ILE A 303 -4.08 19.22 24.64
CA ILE A 303 -4.25 19.90 23.35
C ILE A 303 -3.23 21.04 23.21
N ASN A 304 -3.09 21.87 24.24
CA ASN A 304 -2.13 22.97 24.20
C ASN A 304 -0.68 22.46 24.11
N THR A 305 -0.35 21.38 24.82
CA THR A 305 0.97 20.72 24.69
C THR A 305 1.21 20.22 23.26
N GLN A 306 0.22 19.56 22.65
CA GLN A 306 0.29 19.08 21.26
C GLN A 306 0.48 20.22 20.24
N VAL A 307 -0.16 21.37 20.46
CA VAL A 307 0.04 22.57 19.62
C VAL A 307 1.48 23.06 19.67
N ASN A 308 2.12 22.99 20.84
CA ASN A 308 3.49 23.44 21.06
C ASN A 308 4.55 22.40 20.66
N ASP A 309 4.17 21.15 20.34
CA ASP A 309 5.11 20.06 20.00
C ASP A 309 5.99 20.37 18.78
N ILE A 310 5.55 21.27 17.88
CA ILE A 310 6.37 21.77 16.77
C ILE A 310 7.68 22.44 17.24
N LEU A 311 7.75 22.94 18.48
CA LEU A 311 8.97 23.52 19.05
C LEU A 311 10.12 22.50 19.16
N ASN A 312 9.81 21.21 19.30
CA ASN A 312 10.82 20.14 19.29
C ASN A 312 11.54 20.01 17.94
N HIS A 313 11.03 20.66 16.89
CA HIS A 313 11.57 20.65 15.53
C HIS A 313 11.90 22.06 15.03
N ILE A 314 11.99 23.05 15.93
CA ILE A 314 12.20 24.46 15.55
C ILE A 314 13.52 24.68 14.81
N ASP A 315 14.59 24.00 15.23
CA ASP A 315 15.92 24.12 14.60
C ASP A 315 15.90 23.63 13.14
N ALA A 316 15.14 22.56 12.86
CA ALA A 316 14.98 22.04 11.51
C ALA A 316 14.19 23.02 10.62
N ILE A 317 13.13 23.62 11.18
CA ILE A 317 12.31 24.63 10.49
C ILE A 317 13.16 25.87 10.17
N ASP A 318 13.92 26.36 11.16
CA ASP A 318 14.73 27.56 11.01
C ASP A 318 15.88 27.34 10.02
N LYS A 319 16.56 26.19 10.10
CA LYS A 319 17.57 25.80 9.12
C LYS A 319 17.02 25.67 7.70
N ALA A 320 15.77 25.22 7.54
CA ALA A 320 15.14 25.05 6.24
C ALA A 320 14.61 26.37 5.64
N THR A 321 14.15 27.30 6.49
CA THR A 321 13.30 28.42 6.04
C THR A 321 13.59 29.78 6.69
N GLY A 322 14.28 29.83 7.82
CA GLY A 322 14.46 31.04 8.64
C GLY A 322 13.20 31.53 9.35
N LEU A 323 12.15 30.69 9.44
CA LEU A 323 10.85 31.08 9.99
C LEU A 323 10.65 30.65 11.46
N GLY A 324 11.72 30.33 12.19
CA GLY A 324 11.61 29.87 13.58
C GLY A 324 10.90 30.87 14.49
N ASP A 325 11.20 32.17 14.34
CA ASP A 325 10.57 33.21 15.17
C ASP A 325 9.10 33.46 14.82
N VAL A 326 8.71 33.23 13.55
CA VAL A 326 7.31 33.28 13.11
C VAL A 326 6.50 32.19 13.83
N VAL A 327 7.05 30.97 13.92
CA VAL A 327 6.42 29.86 14.66
C VAL A 327 6.26 30.22 16.14
N LYS A 328 7.32 30.72 16.80
CA LYS A 328 7.25 31.13 18.22
C LYS A 328 6.19 32.20 18.45
N ALA A 329 6.13 33.23 17.61
CA ALA A 329 5.14 34.31 17.71
C ALA A 329 3.71 33.79 17.54
N ALA A 330 3.48 32.88 16.58
CA ALA A 330 2.18 32.26 16.37
C ALA A 330 1.76 31.36 17.54
N LEU A 331 2.69 30.61 18.14
CA LEU A 331 2.42 29.80 19.34
C LEU A 331 2.10 30.65 20.57
N ASN A 332 2.75 31.81 20.74
CA ASN A 332 2.41 32.74 21.82
C ASN A 332 0.94 33.20 21.72
N ARG A 333 0.49 33.59 20.52
CA ARG A 333 -0.94 33.93 20.29
C ARG A 333 -1.87 32.75 20.57
N CYS A 334 -1.48 31.54 20.16
CA CYS A 334 -2.24 30.32 20.47
C CYS A 334 -2.33 30.10 21.99
N GLY A 335 -1.22 30.29 22.72
CA GLY A 335 -1.17 30.15 24.17
C GLY A 335 -2.07 31.15 24.90
N ASP A 336 -2.10 32.40 24.45
CA ASP A 336 -2.98 33.43 25.03
C ASP A 336 -4.45 33.15 24.72
N PHE A 337 -4.77 32.75 23.48
CA PHE A 337 -6.10 32.30 23.11
C PHE A 337 -6.57 31.10 23.94
N TYR A 338 -5.69 30.10 24.13
CA TYR A 338 -5.95 28.94 24.97
C TYR A 338 -6.28 29.35 26.42
N LYS A 339 -5.46 30.20 27.04
CA LYS A 339 -5.69 30.68 28.42
C LYS A 339 -7.04 31.36 28.55
N LYS A 340 -7.39 32.24 27.60
CA LYS A 340 -8.66 32.97 27.56
C LYS A 340 -9.88 32.06 27.37
N ASN A 341 -9.74 31.01 26.56
CA ASN A 341 -10.85 30.12 26.18
C ASN A 341 -10.82 28.74 26.86
N LYS A 342 -10.03 28.56 27.92
CA LYS A 342 -9.84 27.27 28.60
C LYS A 342 -11.17 26.61 29.02
N SER A 343 -12.12 27.41 29.50
CA SER A 343 -13.46 26.93 29.88
C SER A 343 -14.27 26.40 28.69
N LEU A 344 -14.06 26.93 27.48
CA LEU A 344 -14.73 26.44 26.28
C LEU A 344 -14.24 25.04 25.90
N PHE A 345 -12.92 24.79 25.95
CA PHE A 345 -12.37 23.45 25.71
C PHE A 345 -12.91 22.43 26.72
N ALA A 346 -12.91 22.78 28.02
CA ALA A 346 -13.46 21.92 29.07
C ALA A 346 -14.96 21.62 28.85
N LYS A 347 -15.75 22.66 28.52
CA LYS A 347 -17.17 22.51 28.21
C LYS A 347 -17.40 21.58 27.02
N ARG A 348 -16.55 21.64 26.00
CA ARG A 348 -16.65 20.75 24.82
C ARG A 348 -16.37 19.30 25.18
N GLN A 349 -15.38 19.05 26.02
CA GLN A 349 -15.10 17.74 26.59
C GLN A 349 -16.32 17.16 27.31
N GLU A 350 -16.96 17.96 28.17
CA GLU A 350 -18.14 17.54 28.94
C GLU A 350 -19.41 17.37 28.08
N SER A 351 -19.57 18.23 27.07
CA SER A 351 -20.77 18.29 26.20
C SER A 351 -20.76 17.27 25.06
N GLY A 352 -19.77 16.37 25.02
CA GLY A 352 -19.73 15.25 24.07
C GLY A 352 -19.26 15.61 22.66
N PHE A 353 -18.44 16.66 22.53
CA PHE A 353 -17.80 17.01 21.25
C PHE A 353 -16.53 16.21 20.96
N ILE A 354 -16.02 15.46 21.94
CA ILE A 354 -14.92 14.53 21.76
C ILE A 354 -15.48 13.20 21.28
N LYS A 355 -15.09 12.79 20.07
CA LYS A 355 -15.65 11.62 19.40
C LYS A 355 -14.54 10.79 18.77
N GLU A 356 -14.82 9.52 18.46
CA GLU A 356 -13.91 8.67 17.69
C GLU A 356 -14.02 9.04 16.20
N CYS A 357 -13.42 10.16 15.84
CA CYS A 357 -13.39 10.78 14.52
C CYS A 357 -12.62 9.95 13.47
N HIS A 358 -12.41 10.50 12.27
CA HIS A 358 -11.46 9.99 11.27
C HIS A 358 -10.01 10.21 11.72
N GLY A 359 -9.73 11.35 12.34
CA GLY A 359 -8.41 11.74 12.85
C GLY A 359 -7.45 12.33 11.80
N ASP A 360 -7.62 11.95 10.53
CA ASP A 360 -6.79 12.41 9.39
C ASP A 360 -7.62 12.90 8.20
N LEU A 361 -8.60 13.77 8.45
CA LEU A 361 -9.53 14.26 7.42
C LEU A 361 -8.89 15.36 6.56
N HIS A 362 -8.28 14.97 5.44
CA HIS A 362 -7.72 15.88 4.44
C HIS A 362 -7.93 15.36 3.00
N SER A 363 -7.70 16.20 1.99
CA SER A 363 -8.03 15.91 0.59
C SER A 363 -7.40 14.63 0.02
N ALA A 364 -6.14 14.31 0.37
CA ALA A 364 -5.52 13.06 -0.11
C ALA A 364 -6.20 11.76 0.41
N ASN A 365 -7.01 11.88 1.46
CA ASN A 365 -7.80 10.81 2.06
C ASN A 365 -9.27 10.81 1.58
N ILE A 366 -9.55 11.52 0.48
CA ILE A 366 -10.89 11.64 -0.13
C ILE A 366 -10.82 11.30 -1.62
N VAL A 367 -11.72 10.46 -2.12
CA VAL A 367 -11.89 10.15 -3.54
C VAL A 367 -13.27 10.60 -4.02
N LEU A 368 -13.31 11.44 -5.07
CA LEU A 368 -14.54 11.94 -5.69
C LEU A 368 -14.89 11.09 -6.92
N ALA A 369 -15.52 9.93 -6.72
CA ALA A 369 -15.91 9.03 -7.80
C ALA A 369 -17.45 8.95 -7.92
N GLU A 370 -18.01 7.77 -8.23
CA GLU A 370 -19.47 7.53 -8.25
C GLU A 370 -20.13 7.99 -6.94
N LYS A 371 -19.42 7.81 -5.83
CA LYS A 371 -19.68 8.42 -4.54
C LYS A 371 -18.41 8.99 -3.95
N ILE A 372 -18.57 9.71 -2.85
CA ILE A 372 -17.47 10.25 -2.07
C ILE A 372 -16.99 9.16 -1.11
N TYR A 373 -15.71 8.81 -1.21
CA TYR A 373 -15.06 7.87 -0.31
C TYR A 373 -14.08 8.65 0.57
N ILE A 374 -14.22 8.53 1.89
CA ILE A 374 -13.32 9.13 2.88
C ILE A 374 -12.66 7.97 3.65
N PHE A 375 -11.36 7.79 3.45
CA PHE A 375 -10.64 6.57 3.80
C PHE A 375 -9.31 6.88 4.51
N ASP A 376 -8.64 5.83 5.00
CA ASP A 376 -7.38 5.92 5.77
C ASP A 376 -7.54 6.64 7.13
N CYS A 377 -8.61 6.31 7.85
CA CYS A 377 -8.79 6.69 9.26
C CYS A 377 -7.64 6.14 10.12
N ILE A 378 -7.10 6.95 11.05
CA ILE A 378 -5.97 6.56 11.91
C ILE A 378 -6.39 5.43 12.86
N GLU A 379 -5.91 4.22 12.63
CA GLU A 379 -6.20 3.03 13.42
C GLU A 379 -5.25 2.85 14.60
N PHE A 380 -4.01 3.31 14.47
CA PHE A 380 -2.94 2.88 15.36
C PHE A 380 -2.80 3.66 16.68
N ASN A 381 -3.23 4.92 16.70
CA ASN A 381 -3.17 5.77 17.88
C ASN A 381 -4.53 6.44 18.15
N PRO A 382 -5.24 6.02 19.20
CA PRO A 382 -6.50 6.63 19.59
C PRO A 382 -6.39 8.14 19.88
N ASP A 383 -5.25 8.66 20.34
CA ASP A 383 -5.08 10.09 20.64
C ASP A 383 -5.24 10.98 19.40
N PHE A 384 -5.03 10.41 18.20
CA PHE A 384 -5.17 11.14 16.95
C PHE A 384 -6.59 11.10 16.36
N ARG A 385 -7.43 10.17 16.79
CA ARG A 385 -8.83 10.05 16.32
C ARG A 385 -9.88 10.32 17.40
N ASN A 386 -9.55 10.20 18.68
CA ASN A 386 -10.44 10.56 19.78
C ASN A 386 -10.26 12.04 20.07
N ILE A 387 -10.83 12.86 19.19
CA ILE A 387 -10.56 14.30 19.13
C ILE A 387 -11.85 15.09 19.14
N ASP A 388 -11.71 16.39 19.35
CA ASP A 388 -12.80 17.34 19.16
C ASP A 388 -13.20 17.39 17.67
N VAL A 389 -14.48 17.28 17.36
CA VAL A 389 -15.00 17.41 15.98
C VAL A 389 -14.61 18.74 15.32
N ALA A 390 -14.37 19.80 16.09
CA ALA A 390 -13.85 21.07 15.59
C ALA A 390 -12.39 20.95 15.10
N SER A 391 -11.59 20.11 15.75
CA SER A 391 -10.20 19.82 15.34
C SER A 391 -10.13 19.04 14.04
N GLU A 392 -11.11 18.16 13.80
CA GLU A 392 -11.20 17.38 12.57
C GLU A 392 -11.60 18.25 11.37
N ILE A 393 -12.70 19.02 11.48
CA ILE A 393 -13.13 19.89 10.38
C ILE A 393 -12.12 21.00 10.09
N ALA A 394 -11.37 21.44 11.11
CA ALA A 394 -10.28 22.39 10.93
C ALA A 394 -9.15 21.81 10.07
N PHE A 395 -8.93 20.49 10.10
CA PHE A 395 -7.92 19.85 9.26
C PHE A 395 -8.31 19.95 7.78
N MET A 396 -9.53 19.53 7.43
CA MET A 396 -10.02 19.63 6.06
C MET A 396 -10.02 21.07 5.54
N ALA A 397 -10.47 22.01 6.38
CA ALA A 397 -10.50 23.42 5.99
C ALA A 397 -9.09 24.03 5.84
N MET A 398 -8.15 23.69 6.73
CA MET A 398 -6.75 24.09 6.59
C MET A 398 -6.11 23.49 5.34
N ASP A 399 -6.46 22.25 5.00
CA ASP A 399 -5.96 21.58 3.80
C ASP A 399 -6.48 22.25 2.51
N LEU A 400 -7.77 22.61 2.44
CA LEU A 400 -8.32 23.40 1.33
C LEU A 400 -7.62 24.77 1.20
N ASP A 401 -7.39 25.45 2.33
CA ASP A 401 -6.65 26.71 2.37
C ASP A 401 -5.19 26.53 1.89
N ALA A 402 -4.59 25.36 2.12
CA ALA A 402 -3.27 25.02 1.60
C ALA A 402 -3.30 24.85 0.07
N TYR A 403 -4.41 24.47 -0.53
CA TYR A 403 -4.58 24.50 -1.99
C TYR A 403 -5.01 25.88 -2.52
N GLU A 404 -4.90 26.94 -1.71
CA GLU A 404 -5.32 28.31 -2.06
C GLU A 404 -6.82 28.40 -2.39
N ARG A 405 -7.63 27.48 -1.83
CA ARG A 405 -9.08 27.40 -2.02
C ARG A 405 -9.84 27.79 -0.75
N GLU A 406 -9.59 29.01 -0.28
CA GLU A 406 -10.31 29.61 0.86
C GLU A 406 -11.81 29.73 0.60
N ASP A 407 -12.20 29.89 -0.67
CA ASP A 407 -13.59 29.85 -1.12
C ASP A 407 -14.25 28.51 -0.77
N LEU A 408 -13.58 27.39 -1.05
CA LEU A 408 -14.07 26.05 -0.72
C LEU A 408 -14.02 25.77 0.78
N SER A 409 -12.97 26.23 1.47
CA SER A 409 -12.84 26.13 2.93
C SER A 409 -14.00 26.80 3.65
N ALA A 410 -14.41 27.99 3.19
CA ALA A 410 -15.57 28.71 3.71
C ALA A 410 -16.87 27.95 3.44
N VAL A 411 -17.06 27.41 2.23
CA VAL A 411 -18.22 26.57 1.87
C VAL A 411 -18.31 25.35 2.79
N PHE A 412 -17.20 24.63 3.00
CA PHE A 412 -17.14 23.46 3.87
C PHE A 412 -17.58 23.78 5.31
N ILE A 413 -16.96 24.81 5.91
CA ILE A 413 -17.22 25.22 7.29
C ILE A 413 -18.68 25.69 7.44
N ASN A 414 -19.15 26.56 6.54
CA ASN A 414 -20.50 27.12 6.62
C ASN A 414 -21.56 26.03 6.49
N ARG A 415 -21.37 25.06 5.58
CA ARG A 415 -22.30 23.94 5.41
C ARG A 415 -22.31 23.05 6.66
N TYR A 416 -21.13 22.66 7.17
CA TYR A 416 -21.01 21.82 8.36
C TYR A 416 -21.64 22.48 9.61
N LEU A 417 -21.30 23.75 9.89
CA LEU A 417 -21.86 24.49 11.02
C LEU A 417 -23.36 24.79 10.84
N GLY A 418 -23.80 24.97 9.59
CA GLY A 418 -25.21 25.11 9.24
C GLY A 418 -26.04 23.89 9.63
N ILE A 419 -25.48 22.68 9.54
CA ILE A 419 -26.13 21.42 9.90
C ILE A 419 -26.01 21.14 11.40
N THR A 420 -24.80 21.21 11.94
CA THR A 420 -24.51 20.80 13.32
C THR A 420 -24.87 21.85 14.38
N LYS A 421 -25.00 23.11 13.96
CA LYS A 421 -25.23 24.28 14.84
C LYS A 421 -24.18 24.43 15.95
N ASP A 422 -22.97 23.90 15.75
CA ASP A 422 -21.88 23.94 16.73
C ASP A 422 -21.23 25.34 16.81
N LYS A 423 -21.79 26.21 17.63
CA LYS A 423 -21.25 27.55 17.90
C LYS A 423 -19.89 27.53 18.61
N GLY A 424 -19.57 26.45 19.32
CA GLY A 424 -18.27 26.32 20.00
C GLY A 424 -17.14 26.11 18.99
N ALA A 425 -17.41 25.31 17.95
CA ALA A 425 -16.45 25.08 16.87
C ALA A 425 -16.08 26.40 16.18
N SER A 426 -17.05 27.27 15.87
CA SER A 426 -16.76 28.55 15.18
C SER A 426 -15.76 29.44 15.92
N ILE A 427 -15.71 29.35 17.25
CA ILE A 427 -14.74 30.09 18.08
C ILE A 427 -13.36 29.42 18.02
N LEU A 428 -13.30 28.09 18.05
CA LEU A 428 -12.05 27.32 18.11
C LEU A 428 -11.43 26.99 16.74
N LEU A 429 -12.13 27.22 15.64
CA LEU A 429 -11.70 26.81 14.30
C LEU A 429 -10.31 27.31 13.93
N ASN A 430 -10.03 28.60 14.11
CA ASN A 430 -8.71 29.16 13.76
C ASN A 430 -7.59 28.61 14.66
N TYR A 431 -7.90 28.31 15.93
CA TYR A 431 -6.94 27.68 16.84
C TYR A 431 -6.59 26.26 16.37
N TYR A 432 -7.60 25.47 16.00
CA TYR A 432 -7.35 24.15 15.45
C TYR A 432 -6.76 24.18 14.03
N LYS A 433 -7.06 25.17 13.20
CA LYS A 433 -6.37 25.37 11.92
C LYS A 433 -4.89 25.67 12.12
N CYS A 434 -4.53 26.49 13.12
CA CYS A 434 -3.13 26.66 13.54
C CYS A 434 -2.52 25.30 13.89
N TYR A 435 -3.18 24.55 14.79
CA TYR A 435 -2.70 23.23 15.21
C TYR A 435 -2.43 22.30 14.01
N ARG A 436 -3.37 22.19 13.07
CA ARG A 436 -3.24 21.30 11.91
C ARG A 436 -2.16 21.77 10.94
N ALA A 437 -1.99 23.08 10.76
CA ALA A 437 -0.86 23.63 10.03
C ALA A 437 0.48 23.28 10.72
N ASN A 438 0.56 23.37 12.06
CA ASN A 438 1.76 22.95 12.81
C ASN A 438 2.09 21.48 12.57
N VAL A 439 1.10 20.60 12.60
CA VAL A 439 1.30 19.17 12.36
C VAL A 439 1.91 18.93 10.97
N ARG A 440 1.41 19.60 9.92
CA ARG A 440 1.94 19.47 8.56
C ARG A 440 3.34 20.08 8.40
N ALA A 441 3.60 21.24 9.01
CA ALA A 441 4.93 21.83 9.04
C ALA A 441 5.94 20.92 9.75
N LYS A 442 5.55 20.32 10.88
CA LYS A 442 6.36 19.38 11.64
C LYS A 442 6.73 18.14 10.84
N VAL A 443 5.77 17.52 10.16
CA VAL A 443 6.03 16.35 9.30
C VAL A 443 7.02 16.71 8.19
N ALA A 444 6.82 17.85 7.52
CA ALA A 444 7.74 18.32 6.49
C ALA A 444 9.15 18.64 7.05
N ALA A 445 9.25 19.14 8.29
CA ALA A 445 10.52 19.38 8.96
C ALA A 445 11.28 18.08 9.31
N ILE A 446 10.55 17.03 9.71
CA ILE A 446 11.14 15.69 9.93
C ILE A 446 11.66 15.12 8.60
N GLU A 447 10.89 15.22 7.52
CA GLU A 447 11.33 14.82 6.17
C GLU A 447 12.60 15.58 5.75
N TYR A 448 12.63 16.90 5.95
CA TYR A 448 13.79 17.74 5.65
C TYR A 448 15.01 17.36 6.50
N ALA A 449 14.83 17.06 7.79
CA ALA A 449 15.93 16.66 8.67
C ALA A 449 16.56 15.32 8.27
N GLN A 450 15.76 14.39 7.73
CA GLN A 450 16.23 13.10 7.24
C GLN A 450 16.90 13.19 5.87
N ASN A 451 16.33 13.99 4.96
CA ASN A 451 16.86 14.20 3.61
C ASN A 451 16.56 15.63 3.12
N PRO A 452 17.47 16.59 3.36
CA PRO A 452 17.25 17.99 3.01
C PRO A 452 16.97 18.18 1.53
N ASN A 453 15.81 18.76 1.19
CA ASN A 453 15.43 19.03 -0.19
C ASN A 453 14.51 20.25 -0.30
N VAL A 454 14.41 20.80 -1.52
CA VAL A 454 13.65 22.03 -1.80
C VAL A 454 12.15 21.83 -1.57
N ASP A 455 11.62 20.65 -1.85
CA ASP A 455 10.17 20.39 -1.75
C ASP A 455 9.70 20.33 -0.29
N SER A 456 10.47 19.67 0.58
CA SER A 456 10.20 19.67 2.02
C SER A 456 10.34 21.08 2.61
N ALA A 457 11.35 21.87 2.21
CA ALA A 457 11.48 23.26 2.63
C ALA A 457 10.26 24.12 2.20
N LYS A 458 9.80 23.99 0.95
CA LYS A 458 8.59 24.68 0.46
C LYS A 458 7.34 24.29 1.24
N LYS A 459 7.17 23.01 1.58
CA LYS A 459 6.07 22.53 2.42
C LYS A 459 6.12 23.17 3.81
N ILE A 460 7.30 23.25 4.43
CA ILE A 460 7.47 23.90 5.74
C ILE A 460 7.01 25.36 5.64
N THR A 461 7.56 26.14 4.70
CA THR A 461 7.19 27.55 4.50
C THR A 461 5.68 27.72 4.31
N LYS A 462 5.08 26.90 3.45
CA LYS A 462 3.64 26.93 3.16
C LYS A 462 2.81 26.79 4.44
N TYR A 463 3.06 25.78 5.25
CA TYR A 463 2.26 25.51 6.44
C TYR A 463 2.58 26.47 7.60
N VAL A 464 3.82 26.98 7.72
CA VAL A 464 4.15 28.04 8.68
C VAL A 464 3.43 29.34 8.35
N ASN A 465 3.33 29.71 7.07
CA ASN A 465 2.59 30.91 6.65
C ASN A 465 1.09 30.79 6.95
N LEU A 466 0.49 29.61 6.74
CA LEU A 466 -0.90 29.35 7.12
C LEU A 466 -1.10 29.46 8.64
N MET A 467 -0.21 28.84 9.41
CA MET A 467 -0.22 28.95 10.88
C MET A 467 -0.16 30.42 11.32
N GLU A 468 0.77 31.20 10.77
CA GLU A 468 0.91 32.62 11.12
C GLU A 468 -0.40 33.37 10.83
N ARG A 469 -0.97 33.17 9.66
CA ARG A 469 -2.23 33.80 9.25
C ARG A 469 -3.36 33.49 10.22
N TYR A 470 -3.59 32.21 10.55
CA TYR A 470 -4.65 31.83 11.49
C TYR A 470 -4.37 32.37 12.89
N SER A 471 -3.11 32.39 13.34
CA SER A 471 -2.75 32.88 14.68
C SER A 471 -3.07 34.37 14.85
N LYS A 472 -2.98 35.16 13.79
CA LYS A 472 -3.36 36.59 13.77
C LYS A 472 -4.87 36.81 13.85
N LEU A 473 -5.67 35.80 13.54
CA LEU A 473 -7.14 35.81 13.65
C LEU A 473 -7.63 35.32 15.02
N LEU A 474 -6.74 34.95 15.94
CA LEU A 474 -7.09 34.58 17.30
C LEU A 474 -7.30 35.84 18.14
N SER A 475 -8.53 36.05 18.60
CA SER A 475 -8.97 37.23 19.37
C SER A 475 -9.10 37.00 20.87
#